data_AF-A0A7X7K952-F1
#
_entry.id   AF-A0A7X7K952-F1
#
_cell.length_a   1.000
_cell.length_b   1.000
_cell.length_c   1.000
_cell.angle_alpha   90.00
_cell.angle_beta   90.00
_cell.angle_gamma   90.00
#
_symmetry.space_group_name_H-M   'P 1'
#
loop_
_entity.id
_entity.type
_entity.pdbx_description
1 polymer ?
#
loop_
_entity_poly.entity_id
_entity_poly.type
_entity_poly.pdbx_seq_one_letter_code
_entity_poly.pdbx_strand_id
1 'polypeptide(L)'
;MNLTPAERAATVMGSLKDFQRASVEYAFDRLYTSDDGVSRFLVADEVGLGKTMVAKGVIAKAVEHLARTQDRINVVYICSNQQIAKQNLRRLNVVGGRAVEHADRLTLLPRAMKSLQSDSSGELPHVNFVSFTPGTSFHVGQAGGAAPERVLLYWMLAKAWGSEITGSVRWRKFFQGNVGPENFRRYLRDFQRHYLKDIDDEMCARLGAAVDAATGPGGRPLRTELEECAEKFTYLRRRPESGLHYARFTLIGALRSLLAHVAVDQLEPDLVVLDEFQNFSALLRAEAADDGAQLARAVFDHPRARVLLLSATPYKMYTLPDEPSGEDHYRDFTQTVRFLAGAERTAVVERDLRALREALVAGGPLDEARAARDRVEHELRRVMSRTERLSSTPDRDGMLVAKDLPGVRLDAHDIHAWRTFDAIARHVDRHDVFEYWRSAPYALNLMEKSTYAIRRSFEAAADAGDGELVELLDGARGLLDWQDVQRYRQIDPGNAKLRGLSHDVLDSGAWQLAWLPPSLPYYTLDGAYAEERLRTFTKRLVFSAWAVVPKAIAVMLSYEAERRTLAEAEIDRDYTQVAAAPLQFRTDHSIERGVAGRVAAMPVLNLLYP
;
A
#
# COMPACT_ATOMS: atom_id res chain seq x y z
N MET A 1 -17.48 -33.37 17.54
CA MET A 1 -18.15 -32.38 18.40
C MET A 1 -17.76 -31.00 17.90
N ASN A 2 -18.74 -30.11 17.67
CA ASN A 2 -18.45 -28.72 17.33
C ASN A 2 -17.96 -28.01 18.59
N LEU A 3 -16.73 -27.47 18.57
CA LEU A 3 -16.19 -26.70 19.68
C LEU A 3 -17.06 -25.46 19.95
N THR A 4 -17.32 -25.16 21.21
CA THR A 4 -17.95 -23.92 21.68
C THR A 4 -17.09 -22.70 21.35
N PRO A 5 -17.66 -21.48 21.29
CA PRO A 5 -16.89 -20.25 21.09
C PRO A 5 -15.74 -20.09 22.09
N ALA A 6 -15.96 -20.46 23.36
CA ALA A 6 -14.94 -20.43 24.40
C ALA A 6 -13.79 -21.42 24.14
N GLU A 7 -14.09 -22.67 23.77
CA GLU A 7 -13.06 -23.66 23.44
C GLU A 7 -12.25 -23.27 22.19
N ARG A 8 -12.91 -22.65 21.21
CA ARG A 8 -12.23 -22.10 20.01
C ARG A 8 -11.33 -20.94 20.38
N ALA A 9 -11.80 -20.01 21.20
CA ALA A 9 -10.99 -18.90 21.70
C ALA A 9 -9.78 -19.42 22.47
N ALA A 10 -9.94 -20.37 23.39
CA ALA A 10 -8.86 -21.00 24.12
C ALA A 10 -7.83 -21.68 23.19
N THR A 11 -8.29 -22.40 22.17
CA THR A 11 -7.41 -23.04 21.17
C THR A 11 -6.59 -22.01 20.39
N VAL A 12 -7.24 -20.92 19.94
CA VAL A 12 -6.55 -19.83 19.22
C VAL A 12 -5.51 -19.19 20.13
N MET A 13 -5.89 -18.81 21.35
CA MET A 13 -4.99 -18.20 22.33
C MET A 13 -3.82 -19.12 22.68
N GLY A 14 -4.06 -20.43 22.77
CA GLY A 14 -3.03 -21.46 22.98
C GLY A 14 -1.98 -21.52 21.86
N SER A 15 -2.37 -21.18 20.62
CA SER A 15 -1.46 -21.16 19.46
C SER A 15 -0.61 -19.88 19.35
N LEU A 16 -0.95 -18.84 20.11
CA LEU A 16 -0.24 -17.56 20.09
C LEU A 16 1.02 -17.61 20.95
N LYS A 17 2.06 -16.89 20.50
CA LYS A 17 3.21 -16.59 21.35
C LYS A 17 2.79 -15.73 22.53
N ASP A 18 3.59 -15.76 23.59
CA ASP A 18 3.45 -14.94 24.79
C ASP A 18 3.21 -13.44 24.51
N PHE A 19 4.06 -12.80 23.71
CA PHE A 19 3.87 -11.38 23.38
C PHE A 19 2.62 -11.12 22.54
N GLN A 20 2.28 -12.02 21.61
CA GLN A 20 1.07 -11.92 20.80
C GLN A 20 -0.18 -12.04 21.68
N ARG A 21 -0.14 -12.96 22.65
CA ARG A 21 -1.20 -13.15 23.64
C ARG A 21 -1.38 -11.89 24.48
N ALA A 22 -0.30 -11.28 24.95
CA ALA A 22 -0.35 -10.02 25.69
C ALA A 22 -0.99 -8.89 24.85
N SER A 23 -0.60 -8.75 23.57
CA SER A 23 -1.23 -7.79 22.66
C SER A 23 -2.72 -8.06 22.44
N VAL A 24 -3.12 -9.33 22.32
CA VAL A 24 -4.54 -9.71 22.19
C VAL A 24 -5.33 -9.38 23.45
N GLU A 25 -4.82 -9.77 24.61
CA GLU A 25 -5.45 -9.50 25.90
C GLU A 25 -5.64 -8.00 26.10
N TYR A 26 -4.59 -7.21 25.84
CA TYR A 26 -4.63 -5.77 25.98
C TYR A 26 -5.60 -5.12 24.99
N ALA A 27 -5.53 -5.45 23.70
CA ALA A 27 -6.43 -4.90 22.70
C ALA A 27 -7.90 -5.27 22.97
N PHE A 28 -8.16 -6.52 23.38
CA PHE A 28 -9.50 -6.96 23.74
C PHE A 28 -10.03 -6.20 24.97
N ASP A 29 -9.20 -6.04 26.01
CA ASP A 29 -9.58 -5.31 27.21
C ASP A 29 -9.99 -3.88 26.88
N ARG A 30 -9.13 -3.16 26.16
CA ARG A 30 -9.39 -1.78 25.73
C ARG A 30 -10.66 -1.64 24.89
N LEU A 31 -11.01 -2.63 24.07
CA LEU A 31 -12.18 -2.56 23.17
C LEU A 31 -13.51 -2.97 23.84
N TYR A 32 -13.48 -3.89 24.81
CA TYR A 32 -14.71 -4.53 25.31
C TYR A 32 -14.89 -4.53 26.83
N THR A 33 -13.83 -4.55 27.65
CA THR A 33 -13.95 -4.80 29.10
C THR A 33 -13.45 -3.69 30.01
N SER A 34 -12.56 -2.80 29.55
CA SER A 34 -12.11 -1.67 30.38
C SER A 34 -13.24 -0.66 30.63
N ASP A 35 -13.33 -0.14 31.86
CA ASP A 35 -14.28 0.93 32.22
C ASP A 35 -14.03 2.23 31.43
N ASP A 36 -12.77 2.52 31.09
CA ASP A 36 -12.36 3.64 30.22
C ASP A 36 -12.06 3.17 28.78
N GLY A 37 -12.77 2.13 28.33
CA GLY A 37 -12.60 1.50 27.03
C GLY A 37 -12.72 2.45 25.84
N VAL A 38 -12.22 2.01 24.70
CA VAL A 38 -12.13 2.75 23.45
C VAL A 38 -12.88 2.01 22.34
N SER A 39 -13.44 2.75 21.39
CA SER A 39 -14.10 2.14 20.23
C SER A 39 -13.10 1.69 19.16
N ARG A 40 -11.87 2.21 19.19
CA ARG A 40 -10.85 2.02 18.15
C ARG A 40 -9.49 1.76 18.80
N PHE A 41 -8.79 0.75 18.32
CA PHE A 41 -7.50 0.34 18.87
C PHE A 41 -6.51 -0.03 17.77
N LEU A 42 -5.25 0.40 17.92
CA LEU A 42 -4.17 0.17 16.95
C LEU A 42 -3.13 -0.82 17.48
N VAL A 43 -2.89 -1.88 16.72
CA VAL A 43 -1.73 -2.78 16.92
C VAL A 43 -0.65 -2.37 15.94
N ALA A 44 0.36 -1.67 16.46
CA ALA A 44 1.47 -1.09 15.72
C ALA A 44 2.75 -1.94 15.72
N ASP A 45 2.62 -3.25 15.94
CA ASP A 45 3.75 -4.18 16.01
C ASP A 45 4.61 -4.15 14.74
N GLU A 46 5.91 -4.37 14.92
CA GLU A 46 6.89 -4.47 13.83
C GLU A 46 6.47 -5.49 12.75
N VAL A 47 6.97 -5.29 11.52
CA VAL A 47 6.73 -6.20 10.40
C VAL A 47 7.21 -7.62 10.73
N GLY A 48 6.43 -8.62 10.35
CA GLY A 48 6.78 -10.03 10.58
C GLY A 48 6.55 -10.55 12.01
N LEU A 49 6.02 -9.74 12.95
CA LEU A 49 5.64 -10.22 14.29
C LEU A 49 4.27 -10.92 14.34
N GLY A 50 3.56 -11.01 13.22
CA GLY A 50 2.31 -11.76 13.11
C GLY A 50 1.07 -11.00 13.54
N LYS A 51 0.91 -9.73 13.11
CA LYS A 51 -0.30 -8.91 13.36
C LYS A 51 -1.61 -9.61 12.99
N THR A 52 -1.63 -10.41 11.93
CA THR A 52 -2.80 -11.24 11.57
C THR A 52 -3.13 -12.30 12.62
N MET A 53 -2.13 -12.84 13.34
CA MET A 53 -2.36 -13.76 14.47
C MET A 53 -2.92 -13.02 15.69
N VAL A 54 -2.46 -11.79 15.94
CA VAL A 54 -3.07 -10.92 16.97
C VAL A 54 -4.53 -10.64 16.61
N ALA A 55 -4.81 -10.23 15.37
CA ALA A 55 -6.19 -9.99 14.92
C ALA A 55 -7.08 -11.23 15.06
N LYS A 56 -6.56 -12.41 14.72
CA LYS A 56 -7.23 -13.70 14.91
C LYS A 56 -7.60 -13.94 16.38
N GLY A 57 -6.69 -13.66 17.32
CA GLY A 57 -6.95 -13.77 18.74
C GLY A 57 -8.00 -12.78 19.23
N VAL A 58 -7.92 -11.51 18.81
CA VAL A 58 -8.92 -10.48 19.16
C VAL A 58 -10.30 -10.87 18.63
N ILE A 59 -10.41 -11.33 17.38
CA ILE A 59 -11.67 -11.82 16.80
C ILE A 59 -12.23 -12.97 17.64
N ALA A 60 -11.40 -13.95 18.02
CA ALA A 60 -11.87 -15.10 18.78
C ALA A 60 -12.43 -14.70 20.16
N LYS A 61 -11.76 -13.78 20.86
CA LYS A 61 -12.25 -13.24 22.14
C LYS A 61 -13.49 -12.37 21.98
N ALA A 62 -13.53 -11.52 20.96
CA ALA A 62 -14.70 -10.69 20.65
C ALA A 62 -15.94 -11.56 20.39
N VAL A 63 -15.78 -12.62 19.59
CA VAL A 63 -16.85 -13.59 19.31
C VAL A 63 -17.29 -14.30 20.58
N GLU A 64 -16.35 -14.78 21.42
CA GLU A 64 -16.69 -15.41 22.70
C GLU A 64 -17.48 -14.48 23.62
N HIS A 65 -17.09 -13.20 23.69
CA HIS A 65 -17.73 -12.20 24.52
C HIS A 65 -19.14 -11.86 24.03
N LEU A 66 -19.26 -11.54 22.74
CA LEU A 66 -20.53 -11.15 22.11
C LEU A 66 -21.52 -12.31 22.00
N ALA A 67 -21.02 -13.55 21.93
CA ALA A 67 -21.84 -14.76 21.92
C ALA A 67 -22.75 -14.92 23.15
N ARG A 68 -22.47 -14.19 24.24
CA ARG A 68 -23.26 -14.23 25.47
C ARG A 68 -24.49 -13.32 25.42
N THR A 69 -24.49 -12.32 24.54
CA THR A 69 -25.49 -11.25 24.51
C THR A 69 -26.10 -11.04 23.12
N GLN A 70 -25.54 -11.65 22.07
CA GLN A 70 -25.96 -11.45 20.69
C GLN A 70 -26.13 -12.79 19.97
N ASP A 71 -27.23 -12.91 19.23
CA ASP A 71 -27.50 -14.08 18.37
C ASP A 71 -26.76 -14.01 17.03
N ARG A 72 -26.29 -12.81 16.65
CA ARG A 72 -25.58 -12.52 15.39
C ARG A 72 -24.41 -11.59 15.64
N ILE A 73 -23.25 -11.98 15.12
CA ILE A 73 -21.99 -11.24 15.24
C ILE A 73 -21.43 -11.02 13.84
N ASN A 74 -21.25 -9.75 13.45
CA ASN A 74 -20.71 -9.40 12.12
C ASN A 74 -19.27 -8.87 12.24
N VAL A 75 -18.33 -9.63 11.68
CA VAL A 75 -16.90 -9.28 11.60
C VAL A 75 -16.60 -8.78 10.19
N VAL A 76 -16.20 -7.51 10.09
CA VAL A 76 -15.84 -6.86 8.82
C VAL A 76 -14.32 -6.78 8.70
N TYR A 77 -13.75 -7.31 7.63
CA TYR A 77 -12.32 -7.25 7.34
C TYR A 77 -12.05 -6.36 6.13
N ILE A 78 -11.23 -5.33 6.30
CA ILE A 78 -10.88 -4.37 5.24
C ILE A 78 -9.39 -4.47 4.99
N CYS A 79 -9.00 -4.70 3.73
CA CYS A 79 -7.59 -4.78 3.34
C CYS A 79 -7.35 -4.17 1.95
N SER A 80 -6.08 -3.94 1.63
CA SER A 80 -5.64 -3.33 0.37
C SER A 80 -5.92 -4.17 -0.88
N ASN A 81 -5.89 -5.51 -0.78
CA ASN A 81 -5.94 -6.41 -1.93
C ASN A 81 -6.96 -7.56 -1.73
N GLN A 82 -7.82 -7.79 -2.72
CA GLN A 82 -8.89 -8.81 -2.70
C GLN A 82 -8.35 -10.25 -2.60
N GLN A 83 -7.21 -10.55 -3.21
CA GLN A 83 -6.62 -11.88 -3.15
C GLN A 83 -6.07 -12.17 -1.75
N ILE A 84 -5.44 -11.17 -1.14
CA ILE A 84 -4.97 -11.20 0.25
C ILE A 84 -6.17 -11.30 1.20
N ALA A 85 -7.26 -10.59 0.91
CA ALA A 85 -8.52 -10.66 1.67
C ALA A 85 -9.01 -12.10 1.78
N LYS A 86 -9.12 -12.83 0.67
CA LYS A 86 -9.62 -14.22 0.65
C LYS A 86 -8.71 -15.15 1.45
N GLN A 87 -7.40 -15.03 1.28
CA GLN A 87 -6.43 -15.88 1.99
C GLN A 87 -6.42 -15.59 3.50
N ASN A 88 -6.42 -14.32 3.89
CA ASN A 88 -6.42 -13.90 5.28
C ASN A 88 -7.77 -14.21 5.95
N LEU A 89 -8.89 -13.97 5.29
CA LEU A 89 -10.22 -14.34 5.80
C LEU A 89 -10.30 -15.82 6.16
N ARG A 90 -9.79 -16.72 5.31
CA ARG A 90 -9.77 -18.17 5.62
C ARG A 90 -8.93 -18.49 6.85
N ARG A 91 -7.85 -17.74 7.10
CA ARG A 91 -6.99 -17.88 8.29
C ARG A 91 -7.61 -17.25 9.54
N LEU A 92 -8.41 -16.20 9.38
CA LEU A 92 -9.10 -15.47 10.45
C LEU A 92 -10.41 -16.14 10.86
N ASN A 93 -11.08 -16.85 9.95
CA ASN A 93 -12.32 -17.57 10.21
C ASN A 93 -12.08 -18.90 10.94
N VAL A 94 -11.57 -18.82 12.16
CA VAL A 94 -11.31 -19.99 13.03
C VAL A 94 -12.40 -20.29 14.03
N VAL A 95 -13.34 -19.36 14.18
CA VAL A 95 -14.57 -19.57 14.94
C VAL A 95 -15.64 -20.33 14.11
N GLY A 96 -15.29 -20.75 12.89
CA GLY A 96 -16.18 -21.49 11.98
C GLY A 96 -17.44 -20.72 11.62
N GLY A 97 -17.31 -19.40 11.49
CA GLY A 97 -18.37 -18.54 11.01
C GLY A 97 -18.63 -18.75 9.51
N ARG A 98 -19.76 -18.25 9.03
CA ARG A 98 -20.07 -18.21 7.62
C ARG A 98 -19.24 -17.10 6.97
N ALA A 99 -18.34 -17.49 6.07
CA ALA A 99 -17.63 -16.52 5.25
C ALA A 99 -18.52 -16.12 4.06
N VAL A 100 -18.93 -14.86 4.01
CA VAL A 100 -19.50 -14.29 2.79
C VAL A 100 -18.33 -13.88 1.90
N GLU A 101 -17.76 -14.89 1.23
CA GLU A 101 -16.97 -14.64 0.03
C GLU A 101 -17.95 -14.00 -0.99
N HIS A 102 -17.58 -12.89 -1.66
CA HIS A 102 -18.31 -12.21 -2.76
C HIS A 102 -19.04 -10.88 -2.45
N ALA A 103 -18.83 -10.22 -1.30
CA ALA A 103 -19.25 -8.81 -1.15
C ALA A 103 -18.20 -7.84 -1.73
N ASP A 104 -17.89 -7.94 -3.03
CA ASP A 104 -16.85 -7.11 -3.68
C ASP A 104 -17.17 -5.60 -3.59
N ARG A 105 -18.43 -5.24 -3.31
CA ARG A 105 -18.96 -3.87 -3.19
C ARG A 105 -20.09 -3.81 -2.15
N LEU A 106 -20.14 -2.72 -1.37
CA LEU A 106 -21.25 -2.44 -0.43
C LEU A 106 -22.61 -2.41 -1.13
N THR A 107 -22.65 -1.90 -2.35
CA THR A 107 -23.86 -1.84 -3.20
C THR A 107 -24.39 -3.21 -3.61
N LEU A 108 -23.63 -4.30 -3.44
CA LEU A 108 -24.07 -5.68 -3.71
C LEU A 108 -24.32 -6.48 -2.43
N LEU A 109 -24.03 -5.92 -1.25
CA LEU A 109 -24.31 -6.52 0.04
C LEU A 109 -25.75 -7.05 0.17
N PRO A 110 -26.82 -6.36 -0.31
CA PRO A 110 -28.19 -6.86 -0.24
C PRO A 110 -28.37 -8.31 -0.71
N ARG A 111 -27.59 -8.75 -1.70
CA ARG A 111 -27.65 -10.12 -2.24
C ARG A 111 -27.18 -11.19 -1.26
N ALA A 112 -26.30 -10.81 -0.34
CA ALA A 112 -25.76 -11.69 0.67
C ALA A 112 -26.47 -11.55 2.03
N MET A 113 -27.32 -10.53 2.23
CA MET A 113 -27.89 -10.22 3.55
C MET A 113 -28.82 -11.30 4.09
N LYS A 114 -29.68 -11.90 3.25
CA LYS A 114 -30.51 -13.01 3.72
C LYS A 114 -29.69 -14.23 4.13
N SER A 115 -28.55 -14.47 3.49
CA SER A 115 -27.60 -15.50 3.94
C SER A 115 -26.87 -15.16 5.24
N LEU A 116 -26.78 -13.87 5.58
CA LEU A 116 -26.30 -13.37 6.89
C LEU A 116 -27.38 -13.48 7.98
N GLN A 117 -28.65 -13.65 7.59
CA GLN A 117 -29.83 -13.67 8.47
C GLN A 117 -30.47 -15.07 8.63
N SER A 118 -30.18 -16.03 7.74
CA SER A 118 -30.86 -17.34 7.71
C SER A 118 -30.34 -18.35 8.76
N ASP A 119 -31.31 -19.00 9.43
CA ASP A 119 -31.27 -20.22 10.29
C ASP A 119 -30.66 -20.12 11.70
N SER A 120 -31.35 -19.47 12.63
CA SER A 120 -31.20 -19.57 14.10
C SER A 120 -31.59 -20.95 14.69
N SER A 121 -31.28 -22.05 13.99
CA SER A 121 -31.64 -23.42 14.38
C SER A 121 -30.57 -24.17 15.19
N GLY A 122 -29.50 -23.50 15.63
CA GLY A 122 -28.42 -24.09 16.43
C GLY A 122 -28.16 -23.36 17.75
N GLU A 123 -27.59 -24.06 18.73
CA GLU A 123 -27.25 -23.56 20.08
C GLU A 123 -26.12 -22.50 20.12
N LEU A 124 -25.57 -22.10 18.97
CA LEU A 124 -24.42 -21.19 18.87
C LEU A 124 -24.77 -19.94 18.03
N PRO A 125 -24.24 -18.75 18.39
CA PRO A 125 -24.51 -17.52 17.67
C PRO A 125 -23.89 -17.50 16.28
N HIS A 126 -24.57 -16.82 15.36
CA HIS A 126 -24.17 -16.74 13.95
C HIS A 126 -23.05 -15.74 13.76
N VAL A 127 -21.85 -16.25 13.47
CA VAL A 127 -20.70 -15.41 13.13
C VAL A 127 -20.61 -15.25 11.62
N ASN A 128 -20.69 -14.01 11.16
CA ASN A 128 -20.56 -13.64 9.76
C ASN A 128 -19.22 -12.93 9.51
N PHE A 129 -18.48 -13.39 8.51
CA PHE A 129 -17.28 -12.69 8.04
C PHE A 129 -17.55 -12.04 6.69
N VAL A 130 -17.38 -10.72 6.62
CA VAL A 130 -17.54 -9.92 5.41
C VAL A 130 -16.23 -9.19 5.12
N SER A 131 -15.70 -9.29 3.89
CA SER A 131 -14.51 -8.53 3.51
C SER A 131 -14.80 -7.46 2.48
N PHE A 132 -14.12 -6.33 2.60
CA PHE A 132 -14.14 -5.24 1.63
C PHE A 132 -12.74 -4.82 1.22
N THR A 133 -12.63 -4.25 0.02
CA THR A 133 -11.41 -3.59 -0.44
C THR A 133 -11.70 -2.13 -0.76
N PRO A 134 -10.98 -1.17 -0.14
CA PRO A 134 -11.29 0.25 -0.26
C PRO A 134 -11.49 0.78 -1.68
N GLY A 135 -10.56 0.42 -2.57
CA GLY A 135 -10.55 0.83 -3.98
C GLY A 135 -11.85 0.54 -4.74
N THR A 136 -12.61 -0.48 -4.34
CA THR A 136 -13.80 -0.94 -5.06
C THR A 136 -15.09 -0.83 -4.26
N SER A 137 -15.02 -0.99 -2.94
CA SER A 137 -16.18 -1.10 -2.06
C SER A 137 -16.64 0.24 -1.50
N PHE A 138 -15.72 1.17 -1.24
CA PHE A 138 -16.03 2.50 -0.72
C PHE A 138 -16.11 3.57 -1.81
N HIS A 139 -15.41 3.42 -2.95
CA HIS A 139 -15.56 4.37 -4.06
C HIS A 139 -16.85 4.13 -4.86
N VAL A 140 -17.94 4.72 -4.39
CA VAL A 140 -19.22 4.83 -5.12
C VAL A 140 -19.18 6.09 -5.98
N GLY A 141 -18.34 6.12 -7.01
CA GLY A 141 -18.25 7.29 -7.88
C GLY A 141 -19.58 7.63 -8.58
N GLN A 142 -19.69 8.86 -9.11
CA GLN A 142 -20.82 9.42 -9.90
C GLN A 142 -21.17 8.64 -11.20
N ALA A 143 -20.54 7.48 -11.42
CA ALA A 143 -20.77 6.60 -12.55
C ALA A 143 -21.92 5.61 -12.29
N GLY A 144 -22.52 5.10 -13.38
CA GLY A 144 -23.63 4.15 -13.33
C GLY A 144 -23.35 2.74 -12.82
N GLY A 145 -22.18 2.49 -12.22
CA GLY A 145 -21.77 1.19 -11.70
C GLY A 145 -21.68 0.06 -12.73
N ALA A 146 -21.47 -1.15 -12.24
CA ALA A 146 -21.51 -2.38 -13.02
C ALA A 146 -22.95 -2.82 -13.32
N ALA A 147 -23.14 -3.65 -14.34
CA ALA A 147 -24.46 -4.16 -14.70
C ALA A 147 -25.20 -4.88 -13.55
N PRO A 148 -24.54 -5.69 -12.70
CA PRO A 148 -25.20 -6.33 -11.56
C PRO A 148 -25.76 -5.34 -10.54
N GLU A 149 -25.08 -4.22 -10.29
CA GLU A 149 -25.56 -3.17 -9.37
C GLU A 149 -26.86 -2.53 -9.89
N ARG A 150 -26.91 -2.24 -11.20
CA ARG A 150 -28.12 -1.67 -11.83
C ARG A 150 -29.29 -2.63 -11.85
N VAL A 151 -29.03 -3.93 -12.04
CA VAL A 151 -30.05 -4.98 -11.97
C VAL A 151 -30.62 -5.10 -10.55
N LEU A 152 -29.76 -5.04 -9.53
CA LEU A 152 -30.18 -5.07 -8.14
C LEU A 152 -31.02 -3.83 -7.79
N LEU A 153 -30.57 -2.63 -8.14
CA LEU A 153 -31.33 -1.39 -7.93
C LEU A 153 -32.71 -1.44 -8.61
N TYR A 154 -32.77 -1.91 -9.85
CA TYR A 154 -34.04 -2.07 -10.57
C TYR A 154 -35.05 -2.92 -9.77
N TRP A 155 -34.59 -4.06 -9.25
CA TRP A 155 -35.46 -4.98 -8.52
C TRP A 155 -35.80 -4.52 -7.10
N MET A 156 -34.87 -3.85 -6.40
CA MET A 156 -35.14 -3.28 -5.08
C MET A 156 -36.17 -2.15 -5.17
N LEU A 157 -36.02 -1.25 -6.16
CA LEU A 157 -37.02 -0.20 -6.42
C LEU A 157 -38.35 -0.79 -6.89
N ALA A 158 -38.34 -1.89 -7.67
CA ALA A 158 -39.56 -2.58 -8.04
C ALA A 158 -40.32 -3.16 -6.84
N LYS A 159 -39.60 -3.66 -5.82
CA LYS A 159 -40.21 -4.10 -4.55
C LYS A 159 -40.72 -2.90 -3.74
N ALA A 160 -40.00 -1.79 -3.72
CA ALA A 160 -40.35 -0.60 -2.94
C ALA A 160 -41.52 0.23 -3.53
N TRP A 161 -41.54 0.42 -4.85
CA TRP A 161 -42.50 1.28 -5.56
C TRP A 161 -43.54 0.49 -6.38
N GLY A 162 -43.43 -0.84 -6.42
CA GLY A 162 -44.42 -1.71 -7.03
C GLY A 162 -44.41 -1.75 -8.56
N SER A 163 -45.60 -1.93 -9.15
CA SER A 163 -45.78 -2.23 -10.57
C SER A 163 -45.38 -1.10 -11.52
N GLU A 164 -45.15 0.11 -11.01
CA GLU A 164 -44.67 1.24 -11.80
C GLU A 164 -43.30 0.98 -12.45
N ILE A 165 -42.40 0.29 -11.72
CA ILE A 165 -41.05 -0.04 -12.20
C ILE A 165 -41.07 -1.20 -13.20
N THR A 166 -41.89 -2.22 -12.93
CA THR A 166 -41.94 -3.45 -13.74
C THR A 166 -42.84 -3.34 -14.95
N GLY A 167 -43.90 -2.54 -14.87
CA GLY A 167 -44.89 -2.32 -15.92
C GLY A 167 -44.40 -1.38 -17.04
N SER A 168 -43.36 -0.58 -16.80
CA SER A 168 -42.87 0.40 -17.77
C SER A 168 -41.53 0.02 -18.41
N VAL A 169 -41.48 0.11 -19.74
CA VAL A 169 -40.24 -0.05 -20.53
C VAL A 169 -39.21 1.03 -20.19
N ARG A 170 -39.66 2.18 -19.66
CA ARG A 170 -38.83 3.35 -19.35
C ARG A 170 -37.74 3.03 -18.33
N TRP A 171 -38.10 2.38 -17.23
CA TRP A 171 -37.19 2.02 -16.14
C TRP A 171 -36.18 0.96 -16.57
N ARG A 172 -36.63 -0.03 -17.36
CA ARG A 172 -35.73 -1.02 -17.98
C ARG A 172 -34.65 -0.38 -18.84
N LYS A 173 -34.99 0.63 -19.65
CA LYS A 173 -34.04 1.37 -20.48
C LYS A 173 -33.15 2.30 -19.66
N PHE A 174 -33.69 2.90 -18.61
CA PHE A 174 -32.94 3.72 -17.65
C PHE A 174 -31.83 2.89 -16.97
N PHE A 175 -32.14 1.74 -16.37
CA PHE A 175 -31.13 0.91 -15.70
C PHE A 175 -30.22 0.11 -16.66
N GLN A 176 -30.51 0.06 -17.96
CA GLN A 176 -29.69 -0.67 -18.94
C GLN A 176 -28.24 -0.15 -19.00
N GLY A 177 -28.03 1.16 -18.87
CA GLY A 177 -26.69 1.78 -18.97
C GLY A 177 -26.08 1.58 -20.36
N ASN A 178 -24.86 1.03 -20.41
CA ASN A 178 -24.13 0.72 -21.64
C ASN A 178 -24.27 -0.74 -22.11
N VAL A 179 -25.08 -1.56 -21.42
CA VAL A 179 -25.30 -2.97 -21.78
C VAL A 179 -26.27 -3.07 -22.95
N GLY A 180 -26.11 -4.05 -23.83
CA GLY A 180 -27.07 -4.31 -24.91
C GLY A 180 -28.48 -4.64 -24.38
N PRO A 181 -29.58 -4.24 -25.06
CA PRO A 181 -30.94 -4.42 -24.55
C PRO A 181 -31.31 -5.86 -24.23
N GLU A 182 -30.89 -6.81 -25.07
CA GLU A 182 -31.16 -8.25 -24.89
C GLU A 182 -30.40 -8.84 -23.71
N ASN A 183 -29.11 -8.50 -23.58
CA ASN A 183 -28.27 -8.91 -22.46
C ASN A 183 -28.82 -8.38 -21.13
N PHE A 184 -29.27 -7.11 -21.08
CA PHE A 184 -29.83 -6.55 -19.87
C PHE A 184 -31.17 -7.22 -19.48
N ARG A 185 -32.04 -7.52 -20.45
CA ARG A 185 -33.27 -8.31 -20.21
C ARG A 185 -32.95 -9.71 -19.68
N ARG A 186 -31.91 -10.36 -20.21
CA ARG A 186 -31.44 -11.66 -19.71
C ARG A 186 -31.02 -11.52 -18.24
N TYR A 187 -30.18 -10.54 -17.90
CA TYR A 187 -29.76 -10.32 -16.52
C TYR A 187 -30.92 -10.05 -15.56
N LEU A 188 -31.93 -9.27 -15.97
CA LEU A 188 -33.12 -9.05 -15.14
C LEU A 188 -33.89 -10.35 -14.87
N ARG A 189 -34.11 -11.18 -15.90
CA ARG A 189 -34.80 -12.47 -15.77
C ARG A 189 -34.02 -13.46 -14.91
N ASP A 190 -32.73 -13.57 -15.14
CA ASP A 190 -31.85 -14.44 -14.35
C ASP A 190 -31.85 -14.00 -12.89
N PHE A 191 -31.83 -12.68 -12.64
CA PHE A 191 -31.92 -12.13 -11.29
C PHE A 191 -33.26 -12.47 -10.62
N GLN A 192 -34.37 -12.27 -11.33
CA GLN A 192 -35.70 -12.60 -10.84
C GLN A 192 -35.83 -14.07 -10.46
N ARG A 193 -35.29 -14.98 -11.29
CA ARG A 193 -35.39 -16.43 -11.10
C ARG A 193 -34.54 -16.93 -9.94
N HIS A 194 -33.35 -16.37 -9.75
CA HIS A 194 -32.34 -16.96 -8.86
C HIS A 194 -32.10 -16.19 -7.57
N TYR A 195 -32.30 -14.87 -7.55
CA TYR A 195 -31.85 -14.01 -6.44
C TYR A 195 -32.95 -13.12 -5.83
N LEU A 196 -34.01 -12.78 -6.58
CA LEU A 196 -35.03 -11.82 -6.09
C LEU A 196 -35.75 -12.27 -4.81
N LYS A 197 -35.99 -13.58 -4.68
CA LYS A 197 -36.59 -14.19 -3.47
C LYS A 197 -35.70 -14.04 -2.22
N ASP A 198 -34.42 -13.76 -2.42
CA ASP A 198 -33.41 -13.68 -1.37
C ASP A 198 -33.04 -12.24 -1.00
N ILE A 199 -33.65 -11.25 -1.66
CA ILE A 199 -33.54 -9.85 -1.26
C ILE A 199 -34.58 -9.53 -0.21
N ASP A 200 -34.10 -9.03 0.92
CA ASP A 200 -34.91 -8.61 2.06
C ASP A 200 -35.88 -7.48 1.70
N ASP A 201 -37.15 -7.64 2.08
CA ASP A 201 -38.22 -6.69 1.77
C ASP A 201 -38.10 -5.42 2.64
N GLU A 202 -37.63 -5.55 3.87
CA GLU A 202 -37.39 -4.40 4.76
C GLU A 202 -36.29 -3.50 4.17
N MET A 203 -35.20 -4.09 3.69
CA MET A 203 -34.14 -3.34 2.99
C MET A 203 -34.66 -2.61 1.75
N CYS A 204 -35.53 -3.24 0.96
CA CYS A 204 -36.16 -2.59 -0.19
C CYS A 204 -37.00 -1.39 0.24
N ALA A 205 -37.80 -1.54 1.30
CA ALA A 205 -38.62 -0.46 1.84
C ALA A 205 -37.78 0.70 2.39
N ARG A 206 -36.69 0.41 3.11
CA ARG A 206 -35.73 1.41 3.60
C ARG A 206 -35.05 2.16 2.45
N LEU A 207 -34.66 1.47 1.38
CA LEU A 207 -34.13 2.12 0.18
C LEU A 207 -35.18 3.05 -0.45
N GLY A 208 -36.43 2.59 -0.59
CA GLY A 208 -37.52 3.41 -1.11
C GLY A 208 -37.72 4.69 -0.30
N ALA A 209 -37.82 4.56 1.02
CA ALA A 209 -37.94 5.69 1.94
C ALA A 209 -36.74 6.65 1.88
N ALA A 210 -35.51 6.10 1.76
CA ALA A 210 -34.30 6.90 1.61
C ALA A 210 -34.30 7.69 0.29
N VAL A 211 -34.81 7.11 -0.81
CA VAL A 211 -34.95 7.81 -2.09
C VAL A 211 -36.03 8.89 -2.03
N ASP A 212 -37.15 8.62 -1.34
CA ASP A 212 -38.24 9.59 -1.17
C ASP A 212 -37.82 10.81 -0.32
N ALA A 213 -36.93 10.61 0.66
CA ALA A 213 -36.40 11.67 1.53
C ALA A 213 -35.20 12.42 0.95
N ALA A 214 -34.51 11.87 -0.06
CA ALA A 214 -33.27 12.43 -0.57
C ALA A 214 -33.49 13.57 -1.58
N THR A 215 -32.57 14.53 -1.57
CA THR A 215 -32.44 15.56 -2.62
C THR A 215 -31.52 15.03 -3.72
N GLY A 216 -31.96 15.13 -4.97
CA GLY A 216 -31.20 14.72 -6.14
C GLY A 216 -30.10 15.72 -6.53
N PRO A 217 -29.24 15.36 -7.50
CA PRO A 217 -28.14 16.21 -7.95
C PRO A 217 -28.58 17.57 -8.51
N GLY A 218 -29.82 17.69 -8.98
CA GLY A 218 -30.42 18.95 -9.43
C GLY A 218 -31.01 19.82 -8.32
N GLY A 219 -30.87 19.43 -7.04
CA GLY A 219 -31.41 20.16 -5.90
C GLY A 219 -32.92 19.98 -5.67
N ARG A 220 -33.58 19.08 -6.41
CA ARG A 220 -35.01 18.74 -6.26
C ARG A 220 -35.17 17.37 -5.61
N PRO A 221 -36.38 16.96 -5.18
CA PRO A 221 -36.58 15.60 -4.66
C PRO A 221 -36.07 14.54 -5.63
N LEU A 222 -35.23 13.63 -5.15
CA LEU A 222 -34.53 12.64 -5.99
C LEU A 222 -35.52 11.77 -6.77
N ARG A 223 -36.63 11.39 -6.14
CA ARG A 223 -37.72 10.65 -6.80
C ARG A 223 -38.23 11.36 -8.04
N THR A 224 -38.53 12.66 -7.95
CA THR A 224 -39.03 13.46 -9.07
C THR A 224 -38.01 13.54 -10.20
N GLU A 225 -36.73 13.76 -9.87
CA GLU A 225 -35.66 13.78 -10.88
C GLU A 225 -35.49 12.42 -11.59
N LEU A 226 -35.63 11.32 -10.84
CA LEU A 226 -35.59 9.96 -11.37
C LEU A 226 -36.77 9.69 -12.34
N GLU A 227 -37.99 10.02 -11.93
CA GLU A 227 -39.20 9.84 -12.75
C GLU A 227 -39.12 10.66 -14.05
N GLU A 228 -38.77 11.96 -13.97
CA GLU A 228 -38.62 12.84 -15.13
C GLU A 228 -37.52 12.37 -16.09
N CYS A 229 -36.40 11.86 -15.56
CA CYS A 229 -35.32 11.33 -16.38
C CYS A 229 -35.74 10.02 -17.04
N ALA A 230 -36.39 9.13 -16.30
CA ALA A 230 -36.88 7.86 -16.81
C ALA A 230 -37.96 8.05 -17.90
N GLU A 231 -38.84 9.05 -17.76
CA GLU A 231 -39.88 9.44 -18.74
C GLU A 231 -39.30 9.60 -20.15
N LYS A 232 -38.13 10.25 -20.25
CA LYS A 232 -37.43 10.53 -21.52
C LYS A 232 -36.98 9.26 -22.25
N PHE A 233 -36.92 8.11 -21.57
CA PHE A 233 -36.57 6.82 -22.17
C PHE A 233 -37.79 6.07 -22.75
N THR A 234 -39.02 6.49 -22.46
CA THR A 234 -40.26 5.80 -22.91
C THR A 234 -40.28 5.64 -24.43
N TYR A 235 -40.18 6.74 -25.18
CA TYR A 235 -40.24 6.75 -26.64
C TYR A 235 -38.88 6.74 -27.33
N LEU A 236 -37.78 6.66 -26.57
CA LEU A 236 -36.43 6.70 -27.12
C LEU A 236 -36.14 5.43 -27.95
N ARG A 237 -36.00 5.59 -29.27
CA ARG A 237 -35.70 4.50 -30.23
C ARG A 237 -34.22 4.43 -30.63
N ARG A 238 -33.45 5.51 -30.40
CA ARG A 238 -32.02 5.64 -30.73
C ARG A 238 -31.17 5.67 -29.45
N ARG A 239 -29.84 5.74 -29.60
CA ARG A 239 -28.95 5.95 -28.45
C ARG A 239 -29.29 7.30 -27.79
N PRO A 240 -29.30 7.38 -26.45
CA PRO A 240 -29.55 8.64 -25.75
C PRO A 240 -28.47 9.66 -26.10
N GLU A 241 -28.88 10.92 -26.21
CA GLU A 241 -27.96 12.05 -26.34
C GLU A 241 -27.05 12.17 -25.11
N SER A 242 -25.87 12.77 -25.28
CA SER A 242 -24.85 12.83 -24.23
C SER A 242 -25.36 13.42 -22.91
N GLY A 243 -26.21 14.45 -22.95
CA GLY A 243 -26.79 15.05 -21.76
C GLY A 243 -27.73 14.12 -20.98
N LEU A 244 -28.61 13.39 -21.69
CA LEU A 244 -29.51 12.41 -21.07
C LEU A 244 -28.72 11.20 -20.54
N HIS A 245 -27.68 10.79 -21.27
CA HIS A 245 -26.78 9.70 -20.87
C HIS A 245 -26.03 10.04 -19.57
N TYR A 246 -25.52 11.27 -19.46
CA TYR A 246 -24.88 11.80 -18.26
C TYR A 246 -25.86 11.87 -17.09
N ALA A 247 -27.01 12.52 -17.27
CA ALA A 247 -28.03 12.67 -16.22
C ALA A 247 -28.50 11.33 -15.64
N ARG A 248 -28.71 10.32 -16.51
CA ARG A 248 -29.01 8.95 -16.09
C ARG A 248 -27.92 8.38 -15.16
N PHE A 249 -26.65 8.57 -15.50
CA PHE A 249 -25.56 7.99 -14.70
C PHE A 249 -25.31 8.73 -13.40
N THR A 250 -25.49 10.05 -13.36
CA THR A 250 -25.50 10.83 -12.12
C THR A 250 -26.59 10.34 -11.16
N LEU A 251 -27.82 10.16 -11.66
CA LEU A 251 -28.94 9.68 -10.85
C LEU A 251 -28.75 8.22 -10.38
N ILE A 252 -28.21 7.35 -11.23
CA ILE A 252 -27.83 5.98 -10.81
C ILE A 252 -26.71 6.03 -9.77
N GLY A 253 -25.76 6.96 -9.89
CA GLY A 253 -24.72 7.21 -8.88
C GLY A 253 -25.33 7.55 -7.52
N ALA A 254 -26.29 8.49 -7.49
CA ALA A 254 -27.02 8.86 -6.28
C ALA A 254 -27.77 7.66 -5.65
N LEU A 255 -28.48 6.87 -6.47
CA LEU A 255 -29.13 5.64 -6.00
C LEU A 255 -28.14 4.62 -5.41
N ARG A 256 -26.97 4.46 -6.04
CA ARG A 256 -25.90 3.58 -5.53
C ARG A 256 -25.35 4.08 -4.19
N SER A 257 -25.17 5.38 -4.03
CA SER A 257 -24.71 5.98 -2.78
C SER A 257 -25.72 5.76 -1.65
N LEU A 258 -27.01 6.00 -1.91
CA LEU A 258 -28.08 5.70 -0.93
C LEU A 258 -28.15 4.23 -0.58
N LEU A 259 -28.05 3.33 -1.57
CA LEU A 259 -28.03 1.89 -1.32
C LEU A 259 -26.85 1.48 -0.45
N ALA A 260 -25.66 2.06 -0.68
CA ALA A 260 -24.49 1.75 0.13
C ALA A 260 -24.68 2.19 1.59
N HIS A 261 -25.29 3.35 1.86
CA HIS A 261 -25.60 3.80 3.22
C HIS A 261 -26.62 2.87 3.91
N VAL A 262 -27.73 2.55 3.23
CA VAL A 262 -28.74 1.61 3.76
C VAL A 262 -28.13 0.23 4.03
N ALA A 263 -27.22 -0.23 3.16
CA ALA A 263 -26.53 -1.49 3.34
C ALA A 263 -25.58 -1.49 4.55
N VAL A 264 -24.88 -0.38 4.81
CA VAL A 264 -24.01 -0.25 5.99
C VAL A 264 -24.82 -0.27 7.27
N ASP A 265 -25.93 0.45 7.34
CA ASP A 265 -26.79 0.47 8.53
C ASP A 265 -27.33 -0.93 8.87
N GLN A 266 -27.68 -1.72 7.85
CA GLN A 266 -28.23 -3.05 8.06
C GLN A 266 -27.14 -4.12 8.29
N LEU A 267 -25.89 -3.85 7.89
CA LEU A 267 -24.75 -4.73 8.15
C LEU A 267 -24.52 -4.91 9.65
N GLU A 268 -24.81 -3.89 10.48
CA GLU A 268 -24.59 -3.90 11.93
C GLU A 268 -23.23 -4.50 12.34
N PRO A 269 -22.11 -3.86 11.96
CA PRO A 269 -20.78 -4.37 12.29
C PRO A 269 -20.54 -4.35 13.81
N ASP A 270 -20.02 -5.47 14.35
CA ASP A 270 -19.61 -5.58 15.76
C ASP A 270 -18.09 -5.46 15.93
N LEU A 271 -17.32 -5.94 14.94
CA LEU A 271 -15.86 -5.80 14.89
C LEU A 271 -15.40 -5.50 13.46
N VAL A 272 -14.67 -4.42 13.26
CA VAL A 272 -14.06 -4.02 12.00
C VAL A 272 -12.54 -4.13 12.12
N VAL A 273 -11.91 -4.94 11.29
CA VAL A 273 -10.45 -5.11 11.26
C VAL A 273 -9.92 -4.44 10.01
N LEU A 274 -9.07 -3.43 10.17
CA LEU A 274 -8.40 -2.72 9.08
C LEU A 274 -6.96 -3.17 9.03
N ASP A 275 -6.61 -3.91 7.98
CA ASP A 275 -5.24 -4.34 7.72
C ASP A 275 -4.60 -3.45 6.68
N GLU A 276 -3.33 -3.10 6.90
CA GLU A 276 -2.55 -2.21 6.04
C GLU A 276 -3.21 -0.85 5.78
N PHE A 277 -3.81 -0.25 6.81
CA PHE A 277 -4.60 0.98 6.65
C PHE A 277 -3.80 2.18 6.12
N GLN A 278 -2.47 2.17 6.25
CA GLN A 278 -1.61 3.21 5.68
C GLN A 278 -1.79 3.36 4.16
N ASN A 279 -2.22 2.31 3.47
CA ASN A 279 -2.54 2.33 2.04
C ASN A 279 -3.82 3.11 1.70
N PHE A 280 -4.63 3.45 2.71
CA PHE A 280 -5.92 4.13 2.55
C PHE A 280 -6.17 5.13 3.68
N SER A 281 -5.12 5.83 4.11
CA SER A 281 -5.16 6.89 5.14
C SER A 281 -6.21 7.97 4.85
N ALA A 282 -6.51 8.23 3.56
CA ALA A 282 -7.56 9.13 3.13
C ALA A 282 -8.96 8.77 3.71
N LEU A 283 -9.26 7.48 3.91
CA LEU A 283 -10.53 7.04 4.51
C LEU A 283 -10.66 7.41 5.99
N LEU A 284 -9.53 7.63 6.67
CA LEU A 284 -9.49 7.99 8.09
C LEU A 284 -9.59 9.50 8.31
N ARG A 285 -9.46 10.32 7.25
CA ARG A 285 -9.38 11.78 7.37
C ARG A 285 -10.75 12.41 7.58
N ALA A 286 -10.84 13.24 8.61
CA ALA A 286 -11.88 14.20 9.03
C ALA A 286 -12.64 14.93 7.90
N GLU A 287 -11.90 15.30 6.86
CA GLU A 287 -12.23 16.39 5.94
C GLU A 287 -12.49 15.91 4.51
N ALA A 288 -12.41 14.60 4.25
CA ALA A 288 -12.64 14.07 2.92
C ALA A 288 -14.14 14.18 2.57
N ALA A 289 -14.47 15.10 1.67
CA ALA A 289 -15.80 15.26 1.08
C ALA A 289 -16.15 14.14 0.08
N ASP A 290 -15.29 13.14 -0.09
CA ASP A 290 -15.51 11.99 -0.96
C ASP A 290 -16.54 11.03 -0.35
N ASP A 291 -17.51 10.60 -1.16
CA ASP A 291 -18.58 9.66 -0.79
C ASP A 291 -18.00 8.38 -0.15
N GLY A 292 -16.81 7.95 -0.58
CA GLY A 292 -16.15 6.77 -0.01
C GLY A 292 -15.65 6.94 1.42
N ALA A 293 -15.20 8.13 1.80
CA ALA A 293 -14.82 8.40 3.19
C ALA A 293 -16.05 8.43 4.11
N GLN A 294 -17.19 8.94 3.61
CA GLN A 294 -18.45 8.94 4.36
C GLN A 294 -18.96 7.52 4.63
N LEU A 295 -18.95 6.66 3.60
CA LEU A 295 -19.32 5.25 3.76
C LEU A 295 -18.39 4.48 4.71
N ALA A 296 -17.08 4.73 4.63
CA ALA A 296 -16.12 4.12 5.54
C ALA A 296 -16.40 4.54 6.99
N ARG A 297 -16.70 5.82 7.23
CA ARG A 297 -17.10 6.30 8.56
C ARG A 297 -18.41 5.71 9.04
N ALA A 298 -19.42 5.57 8.17
CA ALA A 298 -20.67 4.91 8.56
C ALA A 298 -20.42 3.49 9.09
N VAL A 299 -19.41 2.78 8.56
CA VAL A 299 -18.98 1.47 9.07
C VAL A 299 -18.20 1.59 10.38
N PHE A 300 -17.25 2.54 10.48
CA PHE A 300 -16.37 2.69 11.65
C PHE A 300 -17.03 3.31 12.88
N ASP A 301 -18.03 4.17 12.66
CA ASP A 301 -18.69 4.99 13.67
C ASP A 301 -20.01 4.37 14.11
N HIS A 302 -20.36 3.20 13.55
CA HIS A 302 -21.53 2.46 13.96
C HIS A 302 -21.48 2.18 15.48
N PRO A 303 -22.54 2.44 16.26
CA PRO A 303 -22.47 2.40 17.73
C PRO A 303 -22.02 1.05 18.32
N ARG A 304 -22.33 -0.05 17.62
CA ARG A 304 -21.92 -1.42 18.01
C ARG A 304 -20.51 -1.77 17.58
N ALA A 305 -19.93 -1.05 16.62
CA ALA A 305 -18.65 -1.41 16.05
C ALA A 305 -17.50 -1.16 17.03
N ARG A 306 -16.57 -2.10 17.06
CA ARG A 306 -15.21 -1.92 17.56
C ARG A 306 -14.25 -2.00 16.39
N VAL A 307 -13.23 -1.16 16.36
CA VAL A 307 -12.31 -1.06 15.23
C VAL A 307 -10.91 -1.44 15.67
N LEU A 308 -10.34 -2.47 15.03
CA LEU A 308 -8.97 -2.92 15.23
C LEU A 308 -8.13 -2.56 14.00
N LEU A 309 -7.13 -1.71 14.19
CA LEU A 309 -6.21 -1.30 13.12
C LEU A 309 -4.91 -2.09 13.25
N LEU A 310 -4.40 -2.58 12.12
CA LEU A 310 -3.15 -3.32 12.03
C LEU A 310 -2.21 -2.59 11.08
N SER A 311 -1.10 -2.05 11.58
CA SER A 311 -0.08 -1.45 10.73
C SER A 311 1.26 -1.35 11.44
N ALA A 312 2.35 -1.79 10.82
CA ALA A 312 3.69 -1.55 11.38
C ALA A 312 4.11 -0.08 11.29
N THR A 313 3.55 0.66 10.32
CA THR A 313 3.89 2.04 10.00
C THR A 313 2.59 2.82 9.82
N PRO A 314 1.88 3.11 10.91
CA PRO A 314 0.54 3.73 10.89
C PRO A 314 0.54 5.14 10.29
N TYR A 315 1.68 5.81 10.31
CA TYR A 315 1.94 7.13 9.74
C TYR A 315 3.39 7.17 9.22
N LYS A 316 3.69 8.09 8.31
CA LYS A 316 5.08 8.33 7.88
C LYS A 316 5.87 8.90 9.06
N MET A 317 6.99 8.28 9.43
CA MET A 317 7.79 8.71 10.59
C MET A 317 8.70 9.91 10.28
N TYR A 318 8.97 10.17 9.01
CA TYR A 318 9.83 11.26 8.59
C TYR A 318 9.40 11.70 7.19
N THR A 319 9.14 12.99 7.01
CA THR A 319 9.00 13.62 5.69
C THR A 319 9.99 14.76 5.59
N LEU A 320 10.66 14.87 4.44
CA LEU A 320 11.57 15.98 4.17
C LEU A 320 10.76 17.25 3.83
N PRO A 321 11.24 18.46 4.18
CA PRO A 321 10.56 19.72 3.86
C PRO A 321 10.23 19.90 2.37
N ASP A 322 11.04 19.29 1.49
CA ASP A 322 10.94 19.41 0.02
C ASP A 322 10.20 18.24 -0.66
N GLU A 323 9.47 17.39 0.10
CA GLU A 323 8.67 16.33 -0.51
C GLU A 323 7.56 16.90 -1.41
N PRO A 324 7.55 16.59 -2.72
CA PRO A 324 6.62 17.19 -3.69
C PRO A 324 5.14 16.82 -3.46
N SER A 325 4.86 15.86 -2.56
CA SER A 325 3.49 15.48 -2.16
C SER A 325 2.85 16.44 -1.15
N GLY A 326 3.62 17.36 -0.53
CA GLY A 326 3.11 18.26 0.51
C GLY A 326 2.64 17.53 1.78
N GLU A 327 3.15 16.31 2.02
CA GLU A 327 2.76 15.47 3.14
C GLU A 327 3.58 15.78 4.41
N ASP A 328 2.89 16.08 5.50
CA ASP A 328 3.46 16.42 6.80
C ASP A 328 3.31 15.21 7.75
N HIS A 329 4.43 14.58 8.11
CA HIS A 329 4.48 13.44 9.04
C HIS A 329 3.81 13.75 10.39
N TYR A 330 3.92 14.99 10.87
CA TYR A 330 3.27 15.41 12.10
C TYR A 330 1.75 15.45 11.93
N ARG A 331 1.26 15.99 10.80
CA ARG A 331 -0.17 15.99 10.47
C ARG A 331 -0.74 14.58 10.36
N ASP A 332 -0.03 13.65 9.74
CA ASP A 332 -0.49 12.26 9.60
C ASP A 332 -0.56 11.54 10.96
N PHE A 333 0.43 11.79 11.84
CA PHE A 333 0.40 11.30 13.21
C PHE A 333 -0.82 11.84 13.96
N THR A 334 -1.04 13.16 13.97
CA THR A 334 -2.14 13.76 14.73
C THR A 334 -3.51 13.35 14.19
N GLN A 335 -3.65 13.18 12.87
CA GLN A 335 -4.86 12.63 12.27
C GLN A 335 -5.12 11.19 12.69
N THR A 336 -4.10 10.35 12.78
CA THR A 336 -4.21 8.97 13.27
C THR A 336 -4.65 8.95 14.73
N VAL A 337 -4.03 9.76 15.58
CA VAL A 337 -4.42 9.88 17.00
C VAL A 337 -5.85 10.42 17.12
N ARG A 338 -6.26 11.38 16.29
CA ARG A 338 -7.63 11.91 16.27
C ARG A 338 -8.64 10.85 15.88
N PHE A 339 -8.32 10.02 14.89
CA PHE A 339 -9.17 8.88 14.55
C PHE A 339 -9.26 7.90 15.72
N LEU A 340 -8.18 7.61 16.44
CA LEU A 340 -8.19 6.63 17.53
C LEU A 340 -8.83 7.14 18.83
N ALA A 341 -8.48 8.35 19.28
CA ALA A 341 -8.78 8.87 20.62
C ALA A 341 -9.77 10.04 20.63
N GLY A 342 -10.13 10.58 19.47
CA GLY A 342 -10.98 11.77 19.35
C GLY A 342 -10.23 13.10 19.55
N ALA A 343 -10.87 14.21 19.15
CA ALA A 343 -10.24 15.51 19.04
C ALA A 343 -9.70 16.07 20.37
N GLU A 344 -10.43 15.86 21.48
CA GLU A 344 -10.02 16.36 22.80
C GLU A 344 -8.71 15.73 23.28
N ARG A 345 -8.59 14.40 23.16
CA ARG A 345 -7.38 13.67 23.57
C ARG A 345 -6.21 13.95 22.62
N THR A 346 -6.48 14.13 21.33
CA THR A 346 -5.44 14.59 20.38
C THR A 346 -4.87 15.94 20.78
N ALA A 347 -5.70 16.89 21.21
CA ALA A 347 -5.23 18.20 21.62
C ALA A 347 -4.27 18.12 22.83
N VAL A 348 -4.52 17.18 23.75
CA VAL A 348 -3.59 16.88 24.87
C VAL A 348 -2.25 16.38 24.34
N VAL A 349 -2.27 15.39 23.44
CA VAL A 349 -1.07 14.82 22.83
C VAL A 349 -0.27 15.89 22.07
N GLU A 350 -0.92 16.71 21.26
CA GLU A 350 -0.26 17.79 20.50
C GLU A 350 0.38 18.83 21.42
N ARG A 351 -0.32 19.23 22.48
CA ARG A 351 0.21 20.17 23.48
C ARG A 351 1.45 19.61 24.17
N ASP A 352 1.39 18.37 24.64
CA ASP A 352 2.49 17.76 25.39
C ASP A 352 3.68 17.39 24.49
N LEU A 353 3.46 17.03 23.22
CA LEU A 353 4.55 16.90 22.23
C LEU A 353 5.24 18.23 21.94
N ARG A 354 4.48 19.33 21.89
CA ARG A 354 5.05 20.67 21.73
C ARG A 354 5.93 21.04 22.93
N ALA A 355 5.44 20.81 24.15
CA ALA A 355 6.20 21.05 25.37
C ALA A 355 7.51 20.22 25.41
N LEU A 356 7.44 18.94 25.01
CA LEU A 356 8.62 18.09 24.88
C LEU A 356 9.63 18.66 23.87
N ARG A 357 9.17 19.09 22.69
CA ARG A 357 10.03 19.67 21.65
C ARG A 357 10.68 20.97 22.11
N GLU A 358 9.91 21.88 22.73
CA GLU A 358 10.41 23.15 23.24
C GLU A 358 11.50 22.93 24.29
N ALA A 359 11.29 22.01 25.24
CA ALA A 359 12.29 21.70 26.25
C ALA A 359 13.58 21.12 25.64
N LEU A 360 13.49 20.22 24.66
CA LEU A 360 14.65 19.57 24.05
C LEU A 360 15.46 20.49 23.12
N VAL A 361 14.79 21.38 22.37
CA VAL A 361 15.44 22.25 21.38
C VAL A 361 15.90 23.57 22.01
N ALA A 362 15.08 24.17 22.87
CA ALA A 362 15.37 25.47 23.46
C ALA A 362 16.14 25.38 24.80
N GLY A 363 16.38 24.16 25.31
CA GLY A 363 17.10 23.93 26.56
C GLY A 363 16.25 24.18 27.82
N GLY A 364 14.97 23.80 27.79
CA GLY A 364 14.03 23.94 28.91
C GLY A 364 14.18 22.88 30.01
N PRO A 365 13.35 22.94 31.07
CA PRO A 365 13.44 22.01 32.20
C PRO A 365 13.18 20.54 31.81
N LEU A 366 14.13 19.65 32.13
CA LEU A 366 14.03 18.23 31.77
C LEU A 366 12.89 17.50 32.49
N ASP A 367 12.49 17.94 33.68
CA ASP A 367 11.39 17.33 34.43
C ASP A 367 10.04 17.59 33.77
N GLU A 368 9.84 18.78 33.20
CA GLU A 368 8.65 19.11 32.40
C GLU A 368 8.60 18.27 31.12
N ALA A 369 9.75 18.09 30.47
CA ALA A 369 9.87 17.21 29.29
C ALA A 369 9.51 15.75 29.63
N ARG A 370 9.99 15.23 30.77
CA ARG A 370 9.66 13.89 31.27
C ARG A 370 8.17 13.76 31.54
N ALA A 371 7.58 14.72 32.24
CA ALA A 371 6.15 14.72 32.54
C ALA A 371 5.29 14.81 31.27
N ALA A 372 5.71 15.62 30.29
CA ALA A 372 5.04 15.71 28.99
C ALA A 372 5.10 14.40 28.21
N ARG A 373 6.28 13.76 28.15
CA ARG A 373 6.45 12.41 27.59
C ARG A 373 5.52 11.41 28.27
N ASP A 374 5.48 11.37 29.61
CA ASP A 374 4.68 10.39 30.34
C ASP A 374 3.18 10.56 30.08
N ARG A 375 2.71 11.80 29.91
CA ARG A 375 1.32 12.09 29.51
C ARG A 375 1.04 11.64 28.07
N VAL A 376 1.94 11.91 27.14
CA VAL A 376 1.81 11.42 25.74
C VAL A 376 1.78 9.89 25.72
N GLU A 377 2.69 9.24 26.44
CA GLU A 377 2.76 7.78 26.54
C GLU A 377 1.47 7.20 27.14
N HIS A 378 0.95 7.81 28.19
CA HIS A 378 -0.32 7.41 28.81
C HIS A 378 -1.48 7.50 27.81
N GLU A 379 -1.65 8.63 27.12
CA GLU A 379 -2.74 8.82 26.16
C GLU A 379 -2.63 7.89 24.96
N LEU A 380 -1.42 7.64 24.45
CA LEU A 380 -1.21 6.71 23.35
C LEU A 380 -1.47 5.26 23.77
N ARG A 381 -0.99 4.81 24.93
CA ARG A 381 -1.21 3.43 25.40
C ARG A 381 -2.68 3.06 25.50
N ARG A 382 -3.56 4.02 25.81
CA ARG A 382 -5.02 3.80 25.86
C ARG A 382 -5.61 3.32 24.53
N VAL A 383 -5.02 3.70 23.40
CA VAL A 383 -5.56 3.44 22.05
C VAL A 383 -4.61 2.65 21.14
N MET A 384 -3.37 2.39 21.57
CA MET A 384 -2.43 1.62 20.77
C MET A 384 -1.46 0.78 21.59
N SER A 385 -0.95 -0.28 20.95
CA SER A 385 0.17 -1.10 21.43
C SER A 385 1.22 -1.21 20.34
N ARG A 386 2.49 -1.38 20.73
CA ARG A 386 3.60 -1.57 19.79
C ARG A 386 4.66 -2.48 20.40
N THR A 387 4.90 -3.60 19.73
CA THR A 387 5.98 -4.53 20.02
C THR A 387 7.06 -4.40 18.96
N GLU A 388 8.31 -4.31 19.38
CA GLU A 388 9.49 -4.28 18.51
C GLU A 388 10.47 -5.37 18.95
N ARG A 389 11.27 -5.91 18.03
CA ARG A 389 12.28 -6.92 18.35
C ARG A 389 13.41 -6.34 19.20
N LEU A 390 13.74 -5.08 18.96
CA LEU A 390 14.78 -4.36 19.69
C LEU A 390 14.43 -4.22 21.17
N SER A 391 13.18 -3.93 21.51
CA SER A 391 12.79 -3.71 22.91
C SER A 391 12.80 -4.99 23.75
N SER A 392 12.91 -6.16 23.12
CA SER A 392 12.99 -7.47 23.80
C SER A 392 14.41 -8.03 23.94
N THR A 393 15.43 -7.40 23.37
CA THR A 393 16.83 -7.75 23.66
C THR A 393 17.31 -7.01 24.92
N PRO A 394 18.11 -7.65 25.80
CA PRO A 394 18.58 -7.03 27.06
C PRO A 394 19.24 -5.67 26.86
N ASP A 395 19.98 -5.52 25.75
CA ASP A 395 20.76 -4.32 25.44
C ASP A 395 20.08 -3.40 24.42
N ARG A 396 18.86 -3.74 23.98
CA ARG A 396 18.20 -3.11 22.82
C ARG A 396 19.07 -3.06 21.56
N ASP A 397 19.93 -4.06 21.40
CA ASP A 397 20.83 -4.21 20.26
C ASP A 397 20.06 -4.73 19.03
N GLY A 398 20.25 -4.06 17.90
CA GLY A 398 19.68 -4.40 16.60
C GLY A 398 20.45 -5.44 15.83
N MET A 399 21.31 -6.21 16.52
CA MET A 399 22.31 -7.06 15.89
C MET A 399 23.24 -6.24 14.98
N LEU A 400 23.54 -5.01 15.41
CA LEU A 400 24.36 -4.08 14.65
C LEU A 400 25.75 -4.04 15.27
N VAL A 401 26.77 -4.32 14.46
CA VAL A 401 28.16 -4.11 14.85
C VAL A 401 28.76 -3.04 13.97
N ALA A 402 29.51 -2.12 14.57
CA ALA A 402 30.31 -1.18 13.82
C ALA A 402 31.33 -1.97 12.99
N LYS A 403 31.40 -1.65 11.69
CA LYS A 403 32.38 -2.20 10.77
C LYS A 403 33.13 -1.04 10.13
N ASP A 404 34.45 -1.13 10.17
CA ASP A 404 35.29 -0.24 9.38
C ASP A 404 35.09 -0.55 7.90
N LEU A 405 35.09 0.50 7.07
CA LEU A 405 35.05 0.37 5.63
C LEU A 405 36.47 0.60 5.07
N PRO A 406 37.28 -0.47 4.90
CA PRO A 406 38.62 -0.33 4.36
C PRO A 406 38.58 0.21 2.92
N GLY A 407 39.62 0.92 2.52
CA GLY A 407 39.69 1.54 1.19
C GLY A 407 39.04 2.93 1.08
N VAL A 408 38.40 3.42 2.15
CA VAL A 408 37.95 4.82 2.21
C VAL A 408 39.19 5.72 2.32
N ARG A 409 39.53 6.41 1.23
CA ARG A 409 40.65 7.35 1.17
C ARG A 409 40.24 8.59 0.41
N LEU A 410 40.50 9.76 1.01
CA LEU A 410 40.36 11.06 0.35
C LEU A 410 41.68 11.40 -0.33
N ASP A 411 41.61 11.72 -1.63
CA ASP A 411 42.77 12.06 -2.45
C ASP A 411 42.68 13.52 -2.93
N ALA A 412 43.82 14.11 -3.29
CA ALA A 412 43.87 15.50 -3.78
C ALA A 412 42.98 15.72 -5.02
N HIS A 413 42.79 14.68 -5.83
CA HIS A 413 41.89 14.72 -6.98
C HIS A 413 40.43 15.00 -6.58
N ASP A 414 39.98 14.52 -5.42
CA ASP A 414 38.62 14.74 -4.94
C ASP A 414 38.36 16.23 -4.67
N ILE A 415 39.37 16.93 -4.13
CA ILE A 415 39.31 18.37 -3.87
C ILE A 415 39.30 19.15 -5.19
N HIS A 416 40.08 18.72 -6.17
CA HIS A 416 40.03 19.32 -7.50
C HIS A 416 38.68 19.14 -8.18
N ALA A 417 38.08 17.95 -8.07
CA ALA A 417 36.74 17.67 -8.57
C ALA A 417 35.68 18.58 -7.92
N TRP A 418 35.76 18.77 -6.59
CA TRP A 418 34.89 19.71 -5.89
C TRP A 418 35.06 21.13 -6.40
N ARG A 419 36.30 21.63 -6.53
CA ARG A 419 36.57 22.99 -7.02
C ARG A 419 36.02 23.22 -8.42
N THR A 420 36.15 22.23 -9.32
CA THR A 420 35.54 22.30 -10.65
C THR A 420 34.02 22.37 -10.56
N PHE A 421 33.40 21.50 -9.76
CA PHE A 421 31.94 21.49 -9.62
C PHE A 421 31.41 22.79 -9.01
N ASP A 422 32.04 23.28 -7.96
CA ASP A 422 31.71 24.52 -7.27
C ASP A 422 31.90 25.77 -8.17
N ALA A 423 32.96 25.82 -8.98
CA ALA A 423 33.16 26.90 -9.94
C ALA A 423 32.04 26.93 -11.01
N ILE A 424 31.71 25.78 -11.58
CA ILE A 424 30.61 25.67 -12.54
C ILE A 424 29.28 26.02 -11.88
N ALA A 425 29.03 25.53 -10.66
CA ALA A 425 27.82 25.83 -9.91
C ALA A 425 27.64 27.32 -9.67
N ARG A 426 28.70 28.03 -9.25
CA ARG A 426 28.66 29.48 -9.05
C ARG A 426 28.37 30.24 -10.34
N HIS A 427 28.84 29.74 -11.47
CA HIS A 427 28.57 30.34 -12.78
C HIS A 427 27.11 30.16 -13.19
N VAL A 428 26.61 28.92 -13.17
CA VAL A 428 25.33 28.58 -13.83
C VAL A 428 24.10 28.64 -12.91
N ASP A 429 24.24 28.43 -11.60
CA ASP A 429 23.09 28.26 -10.70
C ASP A 429 23.23 28.96 -9.32
N ARG A 430 24.46 29.34 -8.94
CA ARG A 430 24.83 29.96 -7.64
C ARG A 430 24.38 29.17 -6.41
N HIS A 431 24.28 27.85 -6.54
CA HIS A 431 23.91 26.95 -5.45
C HIS A 431 25.13 26.32 -4.78
N ASP A 432 25.04 26.01 -3.48
CA ASP A 432 26.06 25.20 -2.79
C ASP A 432 25.92 23.73 -3.23
N VAL A 433 27.02 23.18 -3.74
CA VAL A 433 27.09 21.81 -4.28
C VAL A 433 27.88 20.85 -3.40
N PHE A 434 28.30 21.29 -2.20
CA PHE A 434 29.14 20.49 -1.31
C PHE A 434 28.50 19.15 -0.95
N GLU A 435 27.21 19.15 -0.57
CA GLU A 435 26.51 17.92 -0.18
C GLU A 435 26.30 16.95 -1.36
N TYR A 436 26.19 17.47 -2.59
CA TYR A 436 26.18 16.64 -3.80
C TYR A 436 27.53 15.97 -4.03
N TRP A 437 28.62 16.73 -4.02
CA TRP A 437 29.98 16.23 -4.18
C TRP A 437 30.35 15.19 -3.10
N ARG A 438 29.98 15.46 -1.85
CA ARG A 438 30.23 14.57 -0.71
C ARG A 438 29.53 13.22 -0.84
N SER A 439 28.46 13.16 -1.64
CA SER A 439 27.56 12.02 -1.73
C SER A 439 27.72 11.23 -3.03
N ALA A 440 28.02 11.89 -4.14
CA ALA A 440 28.09 11.27 -5.47
C ALA A 440 29.41 11.61 -6.18
N PRO A 441 30.13 10.61 -6.73
CA PRO A 441 31.20 10.89 -7.67
C PRO A 441 30.63 11.37 -9.01
N TYR A 442 31.43 12.12 -9.77
CA TYR A 442 31.08 12.56 -11.13
C TYR A 442 29.68 13.18 -11.25
N ALA A 443 29.26 13.94 -10.22
CA ALA A 443 27.90 14.49 -10.11
C ALA A 443 27.48 15.23 -11.39
N LEU A 444 28.35 16.07 -11.94
CA LEU A 444 28.07 16.79 -13.19
C LEU A 444 27.82 15.87 -14.39
N ASN A 445 28.54 14.75 -14.50
CA ASN A 445 28.35 13.78 -15.58
C ASN A 445 27.04 12.99 -15.43
N LEU A 446 26.60 12.71 -14.20
CA LEU A 446 25.58 11.70 -13.92
C LEU A 446 24.23 12.25 -13.45
N MET A 447 24.18 13.49 -12.95
CA MET A 447 22.95 14.19 -12.59
C MET A 447 21.99 14.30 -13.77
N GLU A 448 20.70 14.19 -13.50
CA GLU A 448 19.65 14.27 -14.51
C GLU A 448 18.95 15.64 -14.50
N LYS A 449 18.73 16.18 -15.70
CA LYS A 449 18.08 17.49 -15.90
C LYS A 449 16.65 17.57 -15.35
N SER A 450 15.96 16.43 -15.29
CA SER A 450 14.60 16.31 -14.76
C SER A 450 14.54 16.49 -13.24
N THR A 451 15.66 16.24 -12.54
CA THR A 451 15.71 16.23 -11.07
C THR A 451 16.50 17.40 -10.49
N TYR A 452 17.58 17.84 -11.15
CA TYR A 452 18.50 18.83 -10.59
C TYR A 452 18.52 20.12 -11.41
N ALA A 453 18.22 21.24 -10.75
CA ALA A 453 18.23 22.58 -11.37
C ALA A 453 19.60 22.94 -11.96
N ILE A 454 20.68 22.71 -11.20
CA ILE A 454 22.06 22.93 -11.66
C ILE A 454 22.39 22.21 -12.97
N ARG A 455 21.89 20.99 -13.18
CA ARG A 455 22.12 20.24 -14.43
C ARG A 455 21.39 20.90 -15.60
N ARG A 456 20.17 21.38 -15.37
CA ARG A 456 19.40 22.13 -16.38
C ARG A 456 20.07 23.45 -16.73
N SER A 457 20.57 24.19 -15.74
CA SER A 457 21.31 25.44 -15.96
C SER A 457 22.63 25.21 -16.70
N PHE A 458 23.36 24.14 -16.36
CA PHE A 458 24.56 23.70 -17.07
C PHE A 458 24.29 23.38 -18.54
N GLU A 459 23.26 22.56 -18.83
CA GLU A 459 22.90 22.22 -20.22
C GLU A 459 22.47 23.45 -21.02
N ALA A 460 21.70 24.36 -20.42
CA ALA A 460 21.29 25.61 -21.08
C ALA A 460 22.49 26.52 -21.42
N ALA A 461 23.47 26.64 -20.52
CA ALA A 461 24.69 27.39 -20.77
C ALA A 461 25.57 26.74 -21.84
N ALA A 462 25.65 25.40 -21.83
CA ALA A 462 26.38 24.65 -22.87
C ALA A 462 25.73 24.81 -24.26
N ASP A 463 24.40 24.68 -24.35
CA ASP A 463 23.64 24.86 -25.60
C ASP A 463 23.74 26.30 -26.14
N ALA A 464 23.89 27.29 -25.24
CA ALA A 464 24.10 28.68 -25.59
C ALA A 464 25.54 29.00 -26.05
N GLY A 465 26.47 28.05 -25.94
CA GLY A 465 27.88 28.27 -26.27
C GLY A 465 28.59 29.25 -25.34
N ASP A 466 28.25 29.22 -24.05
CA ASP A 466 28.82 30.10 -23.03
C ASP A 466 30.35 29.95 -22.94
N GLY A 467 31.08 31.03 -23.27
CA GLY A 467 32.54 31.03 -23.30
C GLY A 467 33.18 30.83 -21.92
N GLU A 468 32.59 31.35 -20.85
CA GLU A 468 33.12 31.18 -19.49
C GLU A 468 32.95 29.72 -19.03
N LEU A 469 31.84 29.07 -19.42
CA LEU A 469 31.67 27.65 -19.17
C LEU A 469 32.70 26.79 -19.93
N VAL A 470 33.02 27.14 -21.17
CA VAL A 470 34.05 26.46 -21.97
C VAL A 470 35.42 26.58 -21.30
N GLU A 471 35.80 27.77 -20.85
CA GLU A 471 37.07 27.99 -20.12
C GLU A 471 37.14 27.19 -18.82
N LEU A 472 36.03 27.12 -18.07
CA LEU A 472 35.94 26.31 -16.85
C LEU A 472 36.09 24.81 -17.13
N LEU A 473 35.65 24.34 -18.30
CA LEU A 473 35.73 22.94 -18.70
C LEU A 473 37.10 22.56 -19.28
N ASP A 474 37.81 23.47 -19.95
CA ASP A 474 39.10 23.20 -20.60
C ASP A 474 40.19 22.74 -19.61
N GLY A 475 40.11 23.21 -18.36
CA GLY A 475 40.98 22.80 -17.25
C GLY A 475 40.33 21.92 -16.19
N ALA A 476 39.09 21.46 -16.44
CA ALA A 476 38.30 20.75 -15.44
C ALA A 476 38.95 19.43 -15.01
N ARG A 477 38.86 19.13 -13.71
CA ARG A 477 39.26 17.84 -13.13
C ARG A 477 38.06 17.18 -12.47
N GLY A 478 38.08 15.87 -12.35
CA GLY A 478 37.00 15.12 -11.71
C GLY A 478 35.76 14.94 -12.59
N LEU A 479 35.94 15.02 -13.91
CA LEU A 479 34.94 14.62 -14.90
C LEU A 479 35.36 13.29 -15.54
N LEU A 480 34.38 12.53 -16.03
CA LEU A 480 34.65 11.30 -16.79
C LEU A 480 35.18 11.64 -18.18
N ASP A 481 36.34 11.07 -18.53
CA ASP A 481 36.88 11.12 -19.88
C ASP A 481 36.26 10.02 -20.75
N TRP A 482 35.65 10.42 -21.86
CA TRP A 482 34.94 9.48 -22.73
C TRP A 482 35.85 8.50 -23.46
N GLN A 483 37.09 8.87 -23.78
CA GLN A 483 38.05 7.97 -24.41
C GLN A 483 38.51 6.90 -23.42
N ASP A 484 38.69 7.26 -22.16
CA ASP A 484 39.02 6.29 -21.11
C ASP A 484 37.87 5.32 -20.87
N VAL A 485 36.63 5.83 -20.83
CA VAL A 485 35.42 4.99 -20.77
C VAL A 485 35.38 4.02 -21.95
N GLN A 486 35.52 4.53 -23.19
CA GLN A 486 35.44 3.72 -24.40
C GLN A 486 36.44 2.58 -24.43
N ARG A 487 37.66 2.80 -23.93
CA ARG A 487 38.75 1.81 -23.94
C ARG A 487 38.80 0.92 -22.71
N TYR A 488 37.75 0.92 -21.88
CA TYR A 488 37.74 0.18 -20.60
C TYR A 488 39.01 0.45 -19.76
N ARG A 489 39.48 1.70 -19.72
CA ARG A 489 40.63 2.04 -18.88
C ARG A 489 40.22 2.02 -17.40
N GLN A 490 41.20 1.86 -16.52
CA GLN A 490 40.92 1.96 -15.10
C GLN A 490 40.53 3.40 -14.76
N ILE A 491 39.30 3.60 -14.30
CA ILE A 491 38.78 4.89 -13.86
C ILE A 491 38.71 4.90 -12.34
N ASP A 492 39.22 5.96 -11.72
CA ASP A 492 39.11 6.15 -10.29
C ASP A 492 37.63 6.28 -9.87
N PRO A 493 37.19 5.72 -8.73
CA PRO A 493 35.80 5.88 -8.28
C PRO A 493 35.35 7.34 -8.04
N GLY A 494 36.26 8.31 -7.93
CA GLY A 494 35.95 9.74 -7.86
C GLY A 494 35.34 10.21 -6.53
N ASN A 495 35.31 9.33 -5.52
CA ASN A 495 34.80 9.63 -4.17
C ASN A 495 35.35 8.61 -3.16
N ALA A 496 35.79 9.10 -1.99
CA ALA A 496 36.36 8.25 -0.94
C ALA A 496 35.43 7.10 -0.49
N LYS A 497 34.13 7.35 -0.35
CA LYS A 497 33.15 6.32 0.05
C LYS A 497 32.98 5.28 -1.06
N LEU A 498 32.97 5.70 -2.32
CA LEU A 498 32.87 4.76 -3.43
C LEU A 498 34.17 3.95 -3.60
N ARG A 499 35.35 4.51 -3.32
CA ARG A 499 36.59 3.71 -3.23
C ARG A 499 36.48 2.61 -2.17
N GLY A 500 35.99 2.95 -0.98
CA GLY A 500 35.72 1.97 0.08
C GLY A 500 34.71 0.91 -0.32
N LEU A 501 33.60 1.31 -0.96
CA LEU A 501 32.59 0.37 -1.44
C LEU A 501 33.11 -0.52 -2.59
N SER A 502 33.88 0.05 -3.51
CA SER A 502 34.53 -0.67 -4.60
C SER A 502 35.52 -1.71 -4.06
N HIS A 503 36.32 -1.33 -3.07
CA HIS A 503 37.21 -2.25 -2.37
C HIS A 503 36.43 -3.37 -1.66
N ASP A 504 35.40 -3.03 -0.87
CA ASP A 504 34.58 -4.02 -0.14
C ASP A 504 33.83 -4.98 -1.08
N VAL A 505 33.37 -4.51 -2.25
CA VAL A 505 32.57 -5.31 -3.19
C VAL A 505 33.44 -6.00 -4.23
N LEU A 506 34.21 -5.25 -5.03
CA LEU A 506 34.91 -5.77 -6.19
C LEU A 506 36.20 -6.51 -5.80
N ASP A 507 36.97 -6.01 -4.83
CA ASP A 507 38.21 -6.69 -4.42
C ASP A 507 37.93 -7.97 -3.62
N SER A 508 36.72 -8.12 -3.09
CA SER A 508 36.25 -9.38 -2.50
C SER A 508 36.05 -10.50 -3.53
N GLY A 509 36.05 -10.19 -4.84
CA GLY A 509 35.78 -11.14 -5.93
C GLY A 509 34.31 -11.21 -6.36
N ALA A 510 33.42 -10.43 -5.74
CA ALA A 510 31.97 -10.56 -5.96
C ALA A 510 31.53 -10.27 -7.41
N TRP A 511 32.35 -9.59 -8.20
CA TRP A 511 32.09 -9.35 -9.63
C TRP A 511 32.12 -10.62 -10.49
N GLN A 512 32.73 -11.70 -10.01
CA GLN A 512 32.76 -13.00 -10.69
C GLN A 512 31.45 -13.79 -10.52
N LEU A 513 30.53 -13.31 -9.67
CA LEU A 513 29.29 -13.99 -9.33
C LEU A 513 28.12 -13.45 -10.15
N ALA A 514 27.32 -14.36 -10.72
CA ALA A 514 26.05 -14.00 -11.34
C ALA A 514 24.94 -13.79 -10.28
N TRP A 515 25.04 -14.47 -9.14
CA TRP A 515 24.17 -14.31 -7.97
C TRP A 515 24.94 -14.63 -6.68
N LEU A 516 24.41 -14.22 -5.53
CA LEU A 516 25.03 -14.54 -4.24
C LEU A 516 24.97 -16.04 -3.91
N PRO A 517 26.03 -16.63 -3.33
CA PRO A 517 26.00 -18.03 -2.89
C PRO A 517 24.89 -18.29 -1.87
N PRO A 518 24.24 -19.46 -1.90
CA PRO A 518 23.22 -19.80 -0.92
C PRO A 518 23.85 -19.96 0.47
N SER A 519 23.21 -19.38 1.49
CA SER A 519 23.68 -19.50 2.88
C SER A 519 23.57 -20.93 3.43
N LEU A 520 22.67 -21.73 2.85
CA LEU A 520 22.51 -23.17 3.12
C LEU A 520 22.52 -23.92 1.79
N PRO A 521 23.71 -24.24 1.24
CA PRO A 521 23.82 -24.91 -0.05
C PRO A 521 23.28 -26.35 0.02
N TYR A 522 22.42 -26.72 -0.93
CA TYR A 522 21.97 -28.11 -1.12
C TYR A 522 22.97 -28.95 -1.94
N TYR A 523 23.91 -28.30 -2.63
CA TYR A 523 24.95 -28.92 -3.46
C TYR A 523 26.33 -28.38 -3.07
N THR A 524 27.38 -29.17 -3.31
CA THR A 524 28.76 -28.69 -3.18
C THR A 524 29.01 -27.60 -4.23
N LEU A 525 29.42 -26.42 -3.77
CA LEU A 525 29.77 -25.28 -4.64
C LEU A 525 31.19 -25.47 -5.22
N ASP A 526 31.45 -24.89 -6.39
CA ASP A 526 32.74 -24.96 -7.09
C ASP A 526 33.11 -23.59 -7.71
N GLY A 527 34.38 -23.42 -8.13
CA GLY A 527 34.92 -22.18 -8.70
C GLY A 527 34.76 -20.98 -7.76
N ALA A 528 34.40 -19.82 -8.29
CA ALA A 528 34.14 -18.61 -7.50
C ALA A 528 33.09 -18.82 -6.40
N TYR A 529 32.10 -19.72 -6.60
CA TYR A 529 31.08 -20.01 -5.60
C TYR A 529 31.61 -20.85 -4.41
N ALA A 530 32.76 -21.52 -4.56
CA ALA A 530 33.41 -22.26 -3.47
C ALA A 530 34.31 -21.38 -2.59
N GLU A 531 34.65 -20.16 -3.04
CA GLU A 531 35.54 -19.28 -2.29
C GLU A 531 34.94 -18.86 -0.95
N GLU A 532 35.68 -19.08 0.14
CA GLU A 532 35.19 -18.83 1.50
C GLU A 532 34.76 -17.37 1.72
N ARG A 533 35.55 -16.41 1.19
CA ARG A 533 35.22 -14.97 1.26
C ARG A 533 33.89 -14.65 0.57
N LEU A 534 33.57 -15.32 -0.53
CA LEU A 534 32.34 -15.11 -1.30
C LEU A 534 31.13 -15.83 -0.67
N ARG A 535 31.34 -16.94 0.04
CA ARG A 535 30.29 -17.62 0.80
C ARG A 535 29.74 -16.78 1.96
N THR A 536 30.58 -15.94 2.56
CA THR A 536 30.20 -15.02 3.64
C THR A 536 29.77 -13.64 3.15
N PHE A 537 29.93 -13.36 1.85
CA PHE A 537 29.56 -12.09 1.24
C PHE A 537 28.03 -11.92 1.22
N THR A 538 27.55 -10.73 1.60
CA THR A 538 26.12 -10.42 1.66
C THR A 538 25.75 -9.13 0.94
N LYS A 539 24.48 -8.80 0.84
CA LYS A 539 24.03 -7.56 0.18
C LYS A 539 24.47 -6.35 1.00
N ARG A 540 24.85 -5.27 0.31
CA ARG A 540 25.13 -3.96 0.92
C ARG A 540 23.89 -3.10 0.76
N LEU A 541 23.36 -2.58 1.86
CA LEU A 541 22.27 -1.62 1.86
C LEU A 541 22.86 -0.22 2.06
N VAL A 542 22.82 0.60 1.01
CA VAL A 542 23.40 1.95 1.00
C VAL A 542 22.26 2.98 1.02
N PHE A 543 22.32 3.92 1.95
CA PHE A 543 21.35 5.01 2.08
C PHE A 543 21.95 6.33 1.59
N SER A 544 21.15 7.12 0.90
CA SER A 544 21.54 8.45 0.42
C SER A 544 20.31 9.38 0.43
N ALA A 545 20.54 10.66 0.70
CA ALA A 545 19.54 11.71 0.55
C ALA A 545 19.34 12.17 -0.91
N TRP A 546 20.24 11.76 -1.83
CA TRP A 546 20.29 12.28 -3.19
C TRP A 546 20.04 11.22 -4.25
N ALA A 547 19.11 11.51 -5.17
CA ALA A 547 18.69 10.61 -6.24
C ALA A 547 19.79 10.25 -7.26
N VAL A 548 20.87 11.03 -7.36
CA VAL A 548 21.99 10.76 -8.27
C VAL A 548 22.89 9.63 -7.76
N VAL A 549 22.92 9.38 -6.44
CA VAL A 549 23.86 8.43 -5.82
C VAL A 549 23.64 6.98 -6.28
N PRO A 550 22.41 6.43 -6.30
CA PRO A 550 22.20 5.06 -6.79
C PRO A 550 22.72 4.86 -8.22
N LYS A 551 22.47 5.83 -9.11
CA LYS A 551 22.96 5.81 -10.49
C LYS A 551 24.49 5.86 -10.53
N ALA A 552 25.11 6.73 -9.73
CA ALA A 552 26.56 6.86 -9.69
C ALA A 552 27.26 5.59 -9.18
N ILE A 553 26.74 4.99 -8.11
CA ILE A 553 27.23 3.69 -7.61
C ILE A 553 27.08 2.62 -8.68
N ALA A 554 25.89 2.51 -9.29
CA ALA A 554 25.62 1.48 -10.29
C ALA A 554 26.53 1.61 -11.52
N VAL A 555 26.68 2.82 -12.08
CA VAL A 555 27.51 3.06 -13.26
C VAL A 555 28.96 2.72 -12.98
N MET A 556 29.52 3.26 -11.90
CA MET A 556 30.95 3.11 -11.61
C MET A 556 31.32 1.68 -11.21
N LEU A 557 30.51 1.00 -10.38
CA LEU A 557 30.80 -0.38 -9.99
C LEU A 557 30.56 -1.35 -11.14
N SER A 558 29.53 -1.15 -11.97
CA SER A 558 29.29 -2.03 -13.13
C SER A 558 30.38 -1.88 -14.18
N TYR A 559 30.83 -0.64 -14.44
CA TYR A 559 31.94 -0.38 -15.35
C TYR A 559 33.22 -1.09 -14.90
N GLU A 560 33.58 -0.98 -13.62
CA GLU A 560 34.79 -1.63 -13.09
C GLU A 560 34.66 -3.16 -13.06
N ALA A 561 33.48 -3.69 -12.72
CA ALA A 561 33.21 -5.14 -12.79
C ALA A 561 33.34 -5.67 -14.22
N GLU A 562 32.77 -4.97 -15.20
CA GLU A 562 32.88 -5.33 -16.61
C GLU A 562 34.32 -5.24 -17.11
N ARG A 563 35.04 -4.18 -16.76
CA ARG A 563 36.47 -4.02 -17.07
C ARG A 563 37.30 -5.20 -16.56
N ARG A 564 37.10 -5.61 -15.30
CA ARG A 564 37.79 -6.79 -14.71
C ARG A 564 37.43 -8.07 -15.44
N THR A 565 36.15 -8.22 -15.81
CA THR A 565 35.65 -9.38 -16.56
C THR A 565 36.29 -9.48 -17.96
N LEU A 566 36.35 -8.37 -18.70
CA LEU A 566 36.99 -8.32 -20.01
C LEU A 566 38.49 -8.59 -19.92
N ALA A 567 39.15 -8.03 -18.90
CA ALA A 567 40.57 -8.25 -18.64
C ALA A 567 40.87 -9.72 -18.29
N GLU A 568 40.07 -10.37 -17.43
CA GLU A 568 40.23 -11.79 -17.10
C GLU A 568 39.93 -12.70 -18.29
N ALA A 569 38.98 -12.33 -19.15
CA ALA A 569 38.65 -13.06 -20.37
C ALA A 569 39.60 -12.79 -21.54
N GLU A 570 40.59 -11.90 -21.38
CA GLU A 570 41.50 -11.43 -22.44
C GLU A 570 40.76 -10.92 -23.69
N ILE A 571 39.63 -10.24 -23.48
CA ILE A 571 38.78 -9.70 -24.56
C ILE A 571 39.11 -8.21 -24.75
N ASP A 572 39.66 -7.88 -25.92
CA ASP A 572 39.84 -6.49 -26.36
C ASP A 572 38.58 -5.99 -27.09
N ARG A 573 37.84 -5.07 -26.46
CA ARG A 573 36.57 -4.51 -26.98
C ARG A 573 36.35 -3.09 -26.48
N ASP A 574 35.64 -2.30 -27.28
CA ASP A 574 35.21 -0.96 -26.90
C ASP A 574 33.87 -0.97 -26.15
N TYR A 575 33.67 -0.03 -25.23
CA TYR A 575 32.43 0.13 -24.44
C TYR A 575 31.17 0.29 -25.30
N THR A 576 31.27 0.93 -26.47
CA THR A 576 30.13 1.14 -27.38
C THR A 576 29.80 -0.09 -28.23
N GLN A 577 30.69 -1.09 -28.27
CA GLN A 577 30.46 -2.36 -28.96
C GLN A 577 29.68 -3.36 -28.10
N VAL A 578 29.28 -2.97 -26.87
CA VAL A 578 28.38 -3.72 -26.00
C VAL A 578 26.97 -3.73 -26.59
N ALA A 579 26.73 -4.64 -27.52
CA ALA A 579 25.41 -5.19 -27.73
C ALA A 579 25.25 -6.35 -26.75
N ALA A 580 24.90 -6.06 -25.50
CA ALA A 580 24.45 -7.10 -24.58
C ALA A 580 23.16 -7.69 -25.15
N ALA A 581 23.28 -8.76 -25.94
CA ALA A 581 22.14 -9.62 -26.20
C ALA A 581 21.72 -10.15 -24.81
N PRO A 582 20.46 -9.95 -24.38
CA PRO A 582 19.99 -10.50 -23.12
C PRO A 582 20.31 -12.00 -23.08
N LEU A 583 20.63 -12.53 -21.90
CA LEU A 583 20.66 -13.99 -21.70
C LEU A 583 19.34 -14.57 -22.20
N GLN A 584 19.39 -15.26 -23.35
CA GLN A 584 18.22 -15.85 -23.98
C GLN A 584 18.17 -17.34 -23.65
N PHE A 585 17.20 -17.73 -22.83
CA PHE A 585 16.87 -19.12 -22.58
C PHE A 585 16.05 -19.64 -23.77
N ARG A 586 16.73 -20.12 -24.82
CA ARG A 586 16.09 -20.65 -26.04
C ARG A 586 16.41 -22.12 -26.24
N THR A 587 15.38 -22.92 -26.44
CA THR A 587 15.47 -24.21 -27.12
C THR A 587 15.24 -23.95 -28.60
N ASP A 588 16.19 -24.35 -29.44
CA ASP A 588 16.07 -24.18 -30.89
C ASP A 588 15.05 -25.20 -31.43
N HIS A 589 13.80 -24.80 -31.57
CA HIS A 589 12.74 -25.62 -32.17
C HIS A 589 12.69 -25.42 -33.68
N SER A 590 13.77 -25.76 -34.39
CA SER A 590 13.67 -26.03 -35.83
C SER A 590 13.04 -27.42 -36.00
N ILE A 591 11.70 -27.46 -36.00
CA ILE A 591 10.93 -28.63 -36.44
C ILE A 591 11.00 -28.68 -37.96
N GLU A 592 12.14 -29.09 -38.50
CA GLU A 592 12.20 -29.73 -39.82
C GLU A 592 13.30 -30.79 -39.80
N ARG A 593 12.89 -32.06 -39.84
CA ARG A 593 13.71 -33.28 -40.05
C ARG A 593 14.47 -33.81 -38.82
N GLY A 594 13.71 -34.43 -37.91
CA GLY A 594 14.05 -35.77 -37.39
C GLY A 594 15.36 -36.00 -36.62
N VAL A 595 16.09 -34.97 -36.20
CA VAL A 595 17.26 -35.09 -35.32
C VAL A 595 16.97 -34.35 -34.03
N ALA A 596 17.21 -35.00 -32.89
CA ALA A 596 16.98 -34.43 -31.56
C ALA A 596 17.65 -33.05 -31.44
N GLY A 597 16.87 -32.06 -31.03
CA GLY A 597 17.23 -30.64 -31.01
C GLY A 597 18.57 -30.39 -30.34
N ARG A 598 19.45 -29.66 -31.04
CA ARG A 598 20.74 -29.27 -30.49
C ARG A 598 20.51 -28.17 -29.48
N VAL A 599 20.99 -28.40 -28.26
CA VAL A 599 21.00 -27.41 -27.18
C VAL A 599 21.91 -26.25 -27.59
N ALA A 600 21.34 -25.05 -27.72
CA ALA A 600 22.09 -23.86 -28.11
C ALA A 600 22.55 -23.00 -26.92
N ALA A 601 21.80 -22.95 -25.81
CA ALA A 601 22.17 -22.15 -24.63
C ALA A 601 21.57 -22.67 -23.31
N MET A 602 22.45 -22.95 -22.34
CA MET A 602 22.20 -23.25 -20.90
C MET A 602 20.83 -23.88 -20.52
N PRO A 603 20.44 -25.05 -21.08
CA PRO A 603 19.15 -25.67 -20.81
C PRO A 603 19.06 -26.28 -19.40
N VAL A 604 20.20 -26.47 -18.74
CA VAL A 604 20.29 -27.07 -17.39
C VAL A 604 19.63 -26.15 -16.35
N LEU A 605 19.59 -24.82 -16.59
CA LEU A 605 18.89 -23.88 -15.70
C LEU A 605 17.37 -23.88 -15.92
N ASN A 606 16.86 -24.34 -17.06
CA ASN A 606 15.42 -24.56 -17.27
C ASN A 606 14.88 -25.78 -16.49
N LEU A 607 15.77 -26.67 -16.02
CA LEU A 607 15.40 -27.84 -15.20
C LEU A 607 15.23 -27.52 -13.71
N LEU A 608 15.57 -26.31 -13.27
CA LEU A 608 15.55 -25.89 -11.86
C LEU A 608 14.32 -25.01 -11.49
N TYR A 609 13.40 -24.80 -12.43
CA TYR A 609 12.12 -24.12 -12.17
C TYR A 609 10.97 -25.14 -12.20
N PRO A 610 10.16 -25.28 -11.13
CA PRO A 610 8.95 -26.11 -11.16
C PRO A 610 7.85 -25.50 -12.04
#